data_AF-A0A2I0XG78-F1
#
_entry.id   AF-A0A2I0XG78-F1
#
_cell.length_a   1.000
_cell.length_b   1.000
_cell.length_c   1.000
_cell.angle_alpha   90.00
_cell.angle_beta   90.00
_cell.angle_gamma   90.00
#
_symmetry.space_group_name_H-M   'P 1'
#
loop_
_entity.id
_entity.type
_entity.pdbx_description
1 polymer ?
#
loop_
_entity_poly.entity_id
_entity_poly.type
_entity_poly.pdbx_seq_one_letter_code
_entity_poly.pdbx_strand_id
1 'polypeptide(L)'
;MTYMEKSSTSGGFIFENNSEVDQHLKLFQTFKPPAFKGVSDPTIAEDWLLKIGKILDGMICPKNRKVPLATFMLEGEAERWWQAQLKEKYGHMPITNIQWDDFVNVFRDWFIPPSARLVLQDKFFNLTQGSKTVMQYEAEFTSLSCYAPHYVTTQEEKCHRFLRGLRDQLQLALAPFDISEFFILVKRARRIENELNFSKYSWE
;
A
#
# COMPACT_ATOMS: atom_id res chain seq x y z
N MET A 1 9.21 -36.26 53.41
CA MET A 1 9.96 -36.31 52.14
C MET A 1 9.28 -37.38 51.30
N THR A 2 8.83 -37.15 50.07
CA THR A 2 9.69 -36.88 48.91
C THR A 2 8.82 -36.33 47.76
N TYR A 3 9.16 -35.11 47.33
CA TYR A 3 9.09 -34.50 46.00
C TYR A 3 7.83 -34.54 45.11
N MET A 4 7.34 -33.33 44.82
CA MET A 4 6.74 -32.96 43.54
C MET A 4 7.81 -33.02 42.44
N GLU A 5 7.45 -33.43 41.23
CA GLU A 5 8.08 -32.86 40.03
C GLU A 5 7.10 -32.70 38.88
N LYS A 6 7.28 -31.58 38.17
CA LYS A 6 6.32 -30.89 37.33
C LYS A 6 6.24 -31.54 35.95
N SER A 7 5.02 -31.77 35.48
CA SER A 7 4.73 -32.04 34.08
C SER A 7 4.98 -30.78 33.24
N SER A 8 6.16 -30.69 32.63
CA SER A 8 6.48 -29.73 31.58
C SER A 8 6.19 -30.36 30.22
N THR A 9 4.96 -30.26 29.75
CA THR A 9 4.65 -30.50 28.34
C THR A 9 5.05 -29.25 27.57
N SER A 10 6.30 -29.22 27.10
CA SER A 10 6.73 -28.27 26.08
C SER A 10 5.84 -28.49 24.86
N GLY A 11 4.94 -27.54 24.60
CA GLY A 11 4.09 -27.52 23.41
C GLY A 11 4.96 -27.30 22.18
N GLY A 12 5.55 -28.38 21.69
CA GLY A 12 6.21 -28.42 20.40
C GLY A 12 5.19 -28.09 19.32
N PHE A 13 5.54 -27.14 18.46
CA PHE A 13 4.82 -26.86 17.22
C PHE A 13 4.71 -28.16 16.42
N ILE A 14 3.54 -28.78 16.44
CA ILE A 14 3.24 -29.92 15.59
C ILE A 14 2.97 -29.35 14.19
N PHE A 15 4.06 -29.14 13.44
CA PHE A 15 4.00 -29.12 11.99
C PHE A 15 3.90 -30.58 11.55
N GLU A 16 2.68 -31.10 11.38
CA GLU A 16 2.50 -32.41 10.74
C GLU A 16 2.97 -32.34 9.27
N ASN A 17 4.15 -32.90 9.06
CA ASN A 17 4.81 -33.46 7.87
C ASN A 17 3.90 -33.76 6.65
N ASN A 18 4.32 -33.68 5.38
CA ASN A 18 5.54 -33.25 4.71
C ASN A 18 5.24 -33.32 3.19
N SER A 19 5.41 -32.24 2.43
CA SER A 19 5.57 -32.28 0.98
C SER A 19 6.64 -31.25 0.66
N GLU A 20 7.83 -31.72 0.29
CA GLU A 20 8.84 -31.04 -0.54
C GLU A 20 8.90 -29.49 -0.49
N VAL A 21 8.87 -28.85 0.67
CA VAL A 21 8.69 -27.39 0.82
C VAL A 21 7.39 -26.90 0.15
N ASP A 22 6.52 -26.24 0.92
CA ASP A 22 5.31 -25.62 0.36
C ASP A 22 5.65 -24.80 -0.90
N GLN A 23 5.13 -25.23 -2.03
CA GLN A 23 5.35 -24.61 -3.34
C GLN A 23 4.96 -23.13 -3.32
N HIS A 24 3.93 -22.76 -2.56
CA HIS A 24 3.52 -21.37 -2.42
C HIS A 24 4.55 -20.58 -1.62
N LEU A 25 5.08 -21.13 -0.52
CA LEU A 25 6.18 -20.49 0.21
C LEU A 25 7.43 -20.29 -0.66
N LYS A 26 7.84 -21.31 -1.43
CA LYS A 26 8.96 -21.21 -2.39
C LYS A 26 8.74 -20.09 -3.40
N LEU A 27 7.57 -20.09 -4.02
CA LEU A 27 7.22 -19.11 -5.05
C LEU A 27 7.11 -17.71 -4.44
N PHE A 28 6.51 -17.58 -3.26
CA PHE A 28 6.43 -16.34 -2.50
C PHE A 28 7.82 -15.78 -2.23
N GLN A 29 8.74 -16.58 -1.68
CA GLN A 29 10.14 -16.18 -1.44
C GLN A 29 10.89 -15.81 -2.73
N THR A 30 10.60 -16.47 -3.85
CA THR A 30 11.19 -16.15 -5.16
C THR A 30 10.87 -14.71 -5.60
N PHE A 31 9.68 -14.21 -5.26
CA PHE A 31 9.29 -12.82 -5.52
C PHE A 31 9.91 -11.79 -4.57
N LYS A 32 10.71 -12.22 -3.59
CA LYS A 32 11.40 -11.36 -2.60
C LYS A 32 10.43 -10.35 -1.95
N PRO A 33 9.42 -10.85 -1.22
CA PRO A 33 8.44 -10.01 -0.56
C PRO A 33 9.16 -9.09 0.44
N PRO A 34 8.74 -7.83 0.55
CA PRO A 34 9.33 -6.89 1.50
C PRO A 34 8.96 -7.29 2.94
N ALA A 35 9.90 -7.12 3.88
CA ALA A 35 9.59 -7.18 5.30
C ALA A 35 8.93 -5.86 5.77
N PHE A 36 8.09 -5.93 6.81
CA PHE A 36 7.49 -4.77 7.45
C PHE A 36 7.73 -4.77 8.94
N LYS A 37 8.38 -3.70 9.44
CA LYS A 37 8.83 -3.61 10.84
C LYS A 37 7.89 -2.85 11.77
N GLY A 38 6.86 -2.20 11.23
CA GLY A 38 5.86 -1.45 12.02
C GLY A 38 6.18 0.03 12.26
N VAL A 39 7.25 0.57 11.67
CA VAL A 39 7.74 1.93 11.99
C VAL A 39 7.52 2.92 10.84
N SER A 40 6.39 3.62 10.92
CA SER A 40 6.05 4.97 10.42
C SER A 40 6.03 5.30 8.90
N ASP A 41 5.21 6.31 8.60
CA ASP A 41 4.54 6.68 7.34
C ASP A 41 3.40 5.70 6.93
N PRO A 42 2.13 6.11 7.04
CA PRO A 42 0.99 5.31 6.59
C PRO A 42 1.06 4.88 5.12
N THR A 43 1.76 5.65 4.27
CA THR A 43 1.99 5.28 2.86
C THR A 43 2.90 4.05 2.74
N ILE A 44 3.92 3.91 3.60
CA ILE A 44 4.80 2.73 3.61
C ILE A 44 4.01 1.47 3.99
N ALA A 45 3.10 1.59 4.96
CA ALA A 45 2.23 0.49 5.37
C ALA A 45 1.29 0.06 4.23
N GLU A 46 0.68 1.02 3.52
CA GLU A 46 -0.19 0.70 2.37
C GLU A 46 0.61 0.12 1.21
N ASP A 47 1.76 0.70 0.86
CA ASP A 47 2.63 0.22 -0.22
C ASP A 47 3.10 -1.21 0.05
N TRP A 48 3.43 -1.53 1.30
CA TRP A 48 3.75 -2.89 1.72
C TRP A 48 2.57 -3.83 1.48
N LEU A 49 1.37 -3.45 1.95
CA LEU A 49 0.17 -4.27 1.83
C LEU A 49 -0.22 -4.51 0.36
N LEU A 50 -0.14 -3.47 -0.48
CA LEU A 50 -0.36 -3.55 -1.92
C LEU A 50 0.65 -4.49 -2.60
N LYS A 51 1.93 -4.39 -2.24
CA LYS A 51 2.97 -5.24 -2.81
C LYS A 51 2.80 -6.71 -2.40
N ILE A 52 2.48 -6.98 -1.14
CA ILE A 52 2.19 -8.34 -0.66
C ILE A 52 0.94 -8.89 -1.36
N GLY A 53 -0.15 -8.13 -1.39
CA GLY A 53 -1.38 -8.52 -2.09
C GLY A 53 -1.13 -8.86 -3.56
N LYS A 54 -0.38 -8.03 -4.28
CA LYS A 54 0.00 -8.27 -5.68
C LYS A 54 0.80 -9.56 -5.86
N ILE A 55 1.75 -9.86 -4.97
CA ILE A 55 2.51 -11.11 -5.02
C ILE A 55 1.57 -12.30 -4.81
N LEU A 56 0.72 -12.24 -3.77
CA LEU A 56 -0.24 -13.31 -3.44
C LEU A 56 -1.23 -13.57 -4.58
N ASP A 57 -1.74 -12.53 -5.23
CA ASP A 57 -2.65 -12.67 -6.36
C ASP A 57 -1.93 -13.17 -7.62
N GLY A 58 -0.72 -12.67 -7.90
CA GLY A 58 0.09 -13.09 -9.04
C GLY A 58 0.50 -14.56 -8.99
N MET A 59 0.67 -15.12 -7.79
CA MET A 59 0.94 -16.54 -7.57
C MET A 59 -0.32 -17.40 -7.40
N ILE A 60 -1.52 -16.82 -7.56
CA ILE A 60 -2.82 -17.49 -7.36
C ILE A 60 -2.87 -18.17 -5.99
N CYS A 61 -2.48 -17.43 -4.95
CA CYS A 61 -2.35 -17.98 -3.60
C CYS A 61 -3.71 -18.44 -3.03
N PRO A 62 -3.81 -19.69 -2.52
CA PRO A 62 -5.00 -20.17 -1.83
C PRO A 62 -5.39 -19.29 -0.64
N LYS A 63 -6.70 -19.09 -0.43
CA LYS A 63 -7.23 -18.20 0.60
C LYS A 63 -6.64 -18.47 1.99
N ASN A 64 -6.55 -19.73 2.38
CA ASN A 64 -6.01 -20.18 3.68
C ASN A 64 -4.49 -20.01 3.84
N ARG A 65 -3.76 -19.65 2.76
CA ARG A 65 -2.32 -19.40 2.79
C ARG A 65 -1.96 -17.91 2.77
N LYS A 66 -2.89 -17.04 2.35
CA LYS A 66 -2.64 -15.58 2.22
C LYS A 66 -2.15 -14.94 3.53
N VAL A 67 -2.91 -15.10 4.62
CA VAL A 67 -2.56 -14.49 5.93
C VAL A 67 -1.27 -15.10 6.52
N PRO A 68 -1.07 -16.44 6.55
CA PRO A 68 0.20 -17.02 6.98
C PRO A 68 1.42 -16.48 6.21
N LEU A 69 1.35 -16.37 4.88
CA LEU A 69 2.47 -15.89 4.06
C LEU A 69 2.74 -14.40 4.27
N ALA A 70 1.70 -13.57 4.37
CA ALA A 70 1.87 -12.13 4.63
C ALA A 70 2.47 -11.86 6.02
N THR A 71 1.95 -12.55 7.03
CA THR A 71 2.38 -12.37 8.42
C THR A 71 3.78 -12.90 8.69
N PHE A 72 4.26 -13.86 7.88
CA PHE A 72 5.66 -14.29 7.85
C PHE A 72 6.63 -13.15 7.49
N MET A 73 6.15 -12.10 6.82
CA MET A 73 6.96 -10.93 6.46
C MET A 73 6.85 -9.77 7.46
N LEU A 74 6.10 -9.95 8.54
CA LEU A 74 6.09 -8.99 9.64
C LEU A 74 7.30 -9.26 10.53
N GLU A 75 8.03 -8.21 10.85
CA GLU A 75 9.21 -8.28 11.71
C GLU A 75 9.09 -7.26 12.85
N GLY A 76 9.83 -7.46 13.93
CA GLY A 76 10.01 -6.43 14.96
C GLY A 76 8.69 -6.02 15.63
N GLU A 77 8.30 -4.75 15.50
CA GLU A 77 7.10 -4.23 16.15
C GLU A 77 5.83 -4.75 15.50
N ALA A 78 5.80 -4.87 14.17
CA ALA A 78 4.63 -5.38 13.47
C ALA A 78 4.37 -6.86 13.76
N GLU A 79 5.42 -7.65 13.92
CA GLU A 79 5.30 -9.05 14.36
C GLU A 79 4.67 -9.14 15.75
N ARG A 80 5.21 -8.38 16.72
CA ARG A 80 4.68 -8.34 18.09
C ARG A 80 3.22 -7.91 18.14
N TRP A 81 2.87 -6.88 17.36
CA TRP A 81 1.49 -6.42 17.22
C TRP A 81 0.58 -7.53 16.70
N TRP A 82 0.97 -8.23 15.64
CA TRP A 82 0.13 -9.29 15.06
C TRP A 82 -0.08 -10.44 16.04
N GLN A 83 0.96 -10.83 16.79
CA GLN A 83 0.84 -11.84 17.85
C GLN A 83 -0.13 -11.42 18.97
N ALA A 84 -0.20 -10.12 19.31
CA ALA A 84 -1.19 -9.60 20.24
C ALA A 84 -2.61 -9.66 19.64
N GLN A 85 -2.79 -9.27 18.38
CA GLN A 85 -4.08 -9.34 17.69
C GLN A 85 -4.62 -10.78 17.60
N LEU A 86 -3.75 -11.76 17.34
CA LEU A 86 -4.12 -13.17 17.34
C LEU A 86 -4.72 -13.59 18.70
N LYS A 87 -4.13 -13.14 19.82
CA LYS A 87 -4.62 -13.47 21.16
C LYS A 87 -5.90 -12.73 21.53
N GLU A 88 -5.95 -11.42 21.28
CA GLU A 88 -7.04 -10.55 21.75
C GLU A 88 -8.29 -10.64 20.87
N LYS A 89 -8.12 -10.68 19.55
CA LYS A 89 -9.23 -10.62 18.59
C LYS A 89 -9.63 -12.00 18.06
N TYR A 90 -8.66 -12.89 17.85
CA TYR A 90 -8.89 -14.17 17.19
C TYR A 90 -8.80 -15.38 18.15
N GLY A 91 -8.33 -15.19 19.38
CA GLY A 91 -8.21 -16.23 20.40
C GLY A 91 -7.40 -17.43 19.94
N HIS A 92 -8.05 -18.60 19.88
CA HIS A 92 -7.46 -19.87 19.44
C HIS A 92 -7.74 -20.21 17.96
N MET A 93 -8.27 -19.26 17.18
CA MET A 93 -8.52 -19.49 15.76
C MET A 93 -7.19 -19.74 15.02
N PRO A 94 -7.07 -20.84 14.24
CA PRO A 94 -5.92 -21.05 13.39
C PRO A 94 -5.75 -19.88 12.41
N ILE A 95 -4.52 -19.40 12.25
CA ILE A 95 -4.21 -18.31 11.31
C ILE A 95 -4.63 -18.59 9.86
N THR A 96 -4.72 -19.88 9.48
CA THR A 96 -5.22 -20.34 8.18
C THR A 96 -6.71 -20.08 7.96
N ASN A 97 -7.47 -19.83 9.02
CA ASN A 97 -8.91 -19.60 8.98
C ASN A 97 -9.26 -18.10 8.96
N ILE A 98 -8.30 -17.24 9.30
CA ILE A 98 -8.45 -15.79 9.21
C ILE A 98 -8.50 -15.41 7.73
N GLN A 99 -9.56 -14.70 7.32
CA GLN A 99 -9.69 -14.26 5.94
C GLN A 99 -8.71 -13.11 5.65
N TRP A 100 -8.26 -13.05 4.39
CA TRP A 100 -7.36 -11.99 3.94
C TRP A 100 -7.93 -10.59 4.20
N ASP A 101 -9.22 -10.38 3.93
CA ASP A 101 -9.87 -9.09 4.12
C ASP A 101 -9.94 -8.68 5.60
N ASP A 102 -10.11 -9.65 6.52
CA ASP A 102 -10.07 -9.40 7.96
C ASP A 102 -8.68 -8.95 8.42
N PHE A 103 -7.63 -9.62 7.91
CA PHE A 103 -6.25 -9.21 8.15
C PHE A 103 -5.98 -7.80 7.61
N VAL A 104 -6.38 -7.50 6.36
CA VAL A 104 -6.23 -6.18 5.73
C VAL A 104 -6.89 -5.09 6.57
N ASN A 105 -8.12 -5.33 7.03
CA ASN A 105 -8.86 -4.37 7.85
C ASN A 105 -8.13 -4.10 9.17
N VAL A 106 -7.73 -5.16 9.89
CA VAL A 106 -6.99 -5.02 11.17
C VAL A 106 -5.65 -4.34 10.97
N PHE A 107 -4.93 -4.67 9.90
CA PHE A 107 -3.66 -4.04 9.55
C PHE A 107 -3.82 -2.54 9.29
N ARG A 108 -4.81 -2.16 8.46
CA ARG A 108 -5.07 -0.76 8.15
C ARG A 108 -5.55 0.01 9.38
N ASP A 109 -6.40 -0.56 10.22
CA ASP A 109 -6.88 0.13 11.42
C ASP A 109 -5.73 0.49 12.38
N TRP A 110 -4.69 -0.35 12.46
CA TRP A 110 -3.54 -0.11 13.32
C TRP A 110 -2.48 0.80 12.68
N PHE A 111 -2.02 0.46 11.47
CA PHE A 111 -0.89 1.16 10.83
C PHE A 111 -1.31 2.35 9.96
N ILE A 112 -2.59 2.45 9.62
CA ILE A 112 -3.19 3.53 8.81
C ILE A 112 -4.47 4.04 9.52
N PRO A 113 -4.34 4.52 10.78
CA PRO A 113 -5.48 4.91 11.57
C PRO A 113 -6.27 6.05 10.90
N PRO A 114 -7.54 6.30 11.29
CA PRO A 114 -8.34 7.38 10.73
C PRO A 114 -7.64 8.74 10.71
N SER A 115 -6.86 9.09 11.75
CA SER A 115 -6.07 10.31 11.80
C SER A 115 -4.99 10.38 10.72
N ALA A 116 -4.29 9.28 10.46
CA ALA A 116 -3.33 9.17 9.37
C ALA A 116 -4.01 9.30 8.00
N ARG A 117 -5.19 8.69 7.82
CA ARG A 117 -5.98 8.83 6.60
C ARG A 117 -6.39 10.28 6.36
N LEU A 118 -6.79 11.00 7.41
CA LEU A 118 -7.07 12.44 7.31
C LEU A 118 -5.84 13.24 6.87
N VAL A 119 -4.66 12.96 7.42
CA VAL A 119 -3.42 13.61 6.96
C VAL A 119 -3.13 13.31 5.49
N LEU A 120 -3.38 12.09 5.01
CA LEU A 120 -3.24 11.74 3.59
C LEU A 120 -4.27 12.45 2.70
N GLN A 121 -5.50 12.59 3.19
CA GLN A 121 -6.54 13.37 2.51
C GLN A 121 -6.17 14.85 2.44
N ASP A 122 -5.62 15.43 3.50
CA ASP A 122 -5.14 16.81 3.50
C ASP A 122 -3.93 16.99 2.58
N LYS A 123 -3.01 16.02 2.55
CA LYS A 123 -1.90 15.99 1.58
C LYS A 123 -2.43 15.96 0.14
N PHE A 124 -3.44 15.13 -0.13
CA PHE A 124 -4.09 15.11 -1.45
C PHE A 124 -4.79 16.43 -1.78
N PHE A 125 -5.48 17.00 -0.80
CA PHE A 125 -6.24 18.22 -0.97
C PHE A 125 -5.34 19.40 -1.35
N ASN A 126 -4.16 19.48 -0.72
CA ASN A 126 -3.15 20.51 -0.93
C ASN A 126 -2.08 20.12 -1.96
N LEU A 127 -2.26 19.00 -2.67
CA LEU A 127 -1.26 18.49 -3.60
C LEU A 127 -1.11 19.46 -4.78
N THR A 128 0.13 19.92 -4.99
CA THR A 128 0.52 20.71 -6.16
C THR A 128 1.76 20.10 -6.80
N GLN A 129 1.97 20.40 -8.08
CA GLN A 129 3.14 19.97 -8.85
C GLN A 129 4.43 20.52 -8.22
N GLY A 130 4.44 21.78 -7.78
CA GLY A 130 5.63 22.41 -7.21
C GLY A 130 6.84 22.33 -8.14
N SER A 131 7.96 21.81 -7.66
CA SER A 131 9.19 21.58 -8.43
C SER A 131 9.24 20.22 -9.16
N LYS A 132 8.21 19.39 -9.00
CA LYS A 132 8.16 18.03 -9.57
C LYS A 132 7.87 18.09 -11.07
N THR A 133 8.35 17.09 -11.80
CA THR A 133 7.86 16.86 -13.18
C THR A 133 6.38 16.48 -13.15
N VAL A 134 5.66 16.69 -14.25
CA VAL A 134 4.27 16.25 -14.39
C VAL A 134 4.15 14.75 -14.12
N MET A 135 5.16 13.96 -14.53
CA MET A 135 5.20 12.52 -14.28
C MET A 135 5.27 12.18 -12.78
N GLN A 136 6.12 12.88 -12.02
CA GLN A 136 6.22 12.69 -10.57
C GLN A 136 4.95 13.15 -9.86
N TYR A 137 4.40 14.31 -10.25
CA TYR A 137 3.16 14.85 -9.71
C TYR A 137 1.97 13.90 -9.95
N GLU A 138 1.84 13.34 -11.16
CA GLU A 138 0.79 12.36 -11.48
C GLU A 138 0.91 11.07 -10.68
N ALA A 139 2.13 10.57 -10.46
CA ALA A 139 2.35 9.38 -9.64
C ALA A 139 1.86 9.61 -8.21
N GLU A 140 2.20 10.75 -7.61
CA GLU A 140 1.77 11.14 -6.27
C GLU A 140 0.26 11.41 -6.21
N PHE A 141 -0.29 12.09 -7.22
CA PHE A 141 -1.74 12.34 -7.35
C PHE A 141 -2.51 11.03 -7.39
N THR A 142 -2.06 10.07 -8.19
CA THR A 142 -2.72 8.77 -8.33
C THR A 142 -2.65 7.99 -7.02
N SER A 143 -1.49 7.96 -6.36
CA SER A 143 -1.32 7.28 -5.07
C SER A 143 -2.22 7.88 -3.98
N LEU A 144 -2.20 9.21 -3.83
CA LEU A 144 -2.98 9.90 -2.80
C LEU A 144 -4.49 9.90 -3.06
N SER A 145 -4.93 9.83 -4.32
CA SER A 145 -6.35 9.79 -4.67
C SER A 145 -7.10 8.59 -4.08
N CYS A 146 -6.40 7.48 -3.81
CA CYS A 146 -6.96 6.29 -3.18
C CYS A 146 -7.49 6.56 -1.75
N TYR A 147 -6.93 7.54 -1.04
CA TYR A 147 -7.33 7.87 0.33
C TYR A 147 -8.47 8.89 0.39
N ALA A 148 -8.77 9.52 -0.74
CA ALA A 148 -9.75 10.60 -0.83
C ALA A 148 -10.63 10.46 -2.09
N PRO A 149 -11.29 9.29 -2.29
CA PRO A 149 -12.04 9.03 -3.51
C PRO A 149 -13.19 10.02 -3.73
N HIS A 150 -13.73 10.59 -2.66
CA HIS A 150 -14.79 11.60 -2.69
C HIS A 150 -14.34 12.94 -3.31
N TYR A 151 -13.04 13.20 -3.46
CA TYR A 151 -12.53 14.39 -4.14
C TYR A 151 -12.33 14.22 -5.66
N VAL A 152 -12.48 13.00 -6.17
CA VAL A 152 -12.25 12.63 -7.58
C VAL A 152 -13.30 11.62 -8.04
N THR A 153 -14.55 11.83 -7.63
CA THR A 153 -15.66 10.90 -7.86
C THR A 153 -15.93 10.74 -9.34
N THR A 154 -15.83 11.84 -10.10
CA THR A 154 -15.96 11.85 -11.56
C THR A 154 -14.61 12.08 -12.25
N GLN A 155 -14.52 11.66 -13.50
CA GLN A 155 -13.33 11.91 -14.32
C GLN A 155 -13.11 13.42 -14.55
N GLU A 156 -14.20 14.20 -14.61
CA GLU A 156 -14.16 15.65 -14.71
C GLU A 156 -13.60 16.30 -13.44
N GLU A 157 -14.08 15.92 -12.25
CA GLU A 157 -13.54 16.38 -10.96
C GLU A 157 -12.06 16.03 -10.83
N LYS A 158 -11.69 14.82 -11.25
CA LYS A 158 -10.29 14.37 -11.28
C LYS A 158 -9.44 15.25 -12.19
N CYS A 159 -9.92 15.59 -13.38
CA CYS A 159 -9.22 16.48 -14.31
C CYS A 159 -9.10 17.89 -13.75
N HIS A 160 -10.19 18.46 -13.25
CA HIS A 160 -10.22 19.80 -12.66
C HIS A 160 -9.22 19.92 -11.51
N ARG A 161 -9.22 18.95 -10.59
CA ARG A 161 -8.29 18.94 -9.46
C ARG A 161 -6.84 18.77 -9.91
N PHE A 162 -6.58 17.85 -10.85
CA PHE A 162 -5.23 17.65 -11.38
C PHE A 162 -4.71 18.92 -12.04
N LEU A 163 -5.52 19.56 -12.90
CA LEU A 163 -5.22 20.81 -13.59
C LEU A 163 -4.92 21.93 -12.59
N ARG A 164 -5.76 22.12 -11.56
CA ARG A 164 -5.57 23.16 -10.53
C ARG A 164 -4.28 23.00 -9.73
N GLY A 165 -3.75 21.79 -9.61
CA GLY A 165 -2.47 21.54 -8.95
C GLY A 165 -1.25 21.63 -9.86
N LEU A 166 -1.40 21.76 -11.19
CA LEU A 166 -0.27 21.95 -12.11
C LEU A 166 0.40 23.31 -11.89
N ARG A 167 1.61 23.51 -12.42
CA ARG A 167 2.25 24.84 -12.45
C ARG A 167 1.47 25.81 -13.34
N ASP A 168 1.44 27.09 -12.99
CA ASP A 168 0.67 28.14 -13.68
C ASP A 168 0.85 28.14 -15.20
N GLN A 169 2.08 27.95 -15.70
CA GLN A 169 2.37 27.89 -17.13
C GLN A 169 1.62 26.76 -17.84
N LEU A 170 1.52 25.58 -17.20
CA LEU A 170 0.76 24.44 -17.72
C LEU A 170 -0.74 24.64 -17.53
N GLN A 171 -1.17 25.24 -16.41
CA GLN A 171 -2.57 25.57 -16.18
C GLN A 171 -3.12 26.49 -17.28
N LEU A 172 -2.43 27.59 -17.55
CA LEU A 172 -2.81 28.57 -18.58
C LEU A 172 -2.83 27.95 -19.98
N ALA A 173 -1.90 27.04 -20.27
CA ALA A 173 -1.85 26.36 -21.56
C ALA A 173 -2.95 25.31 -21.74
N LEU A 174 -3.47 24.72 -20.65
CA LEU A 174 -4.43 23.61 -20.71
C LEU A 174 -5.88 24.00 -20.41
N ALA A 175 -6.10 25.04 -19.60
CA ALA A 175 -7.42 25.48 -19.16
C ALA A 175 -8.42 25.75 -20.29
N PRO A 176 -8.03 26.36 -21.44
CA PRO A 176 -8.99 26.65 -22.52
C PRO A 176 -9.57 25.42 -23.24
N PHE A 177 -9.05 24.21 -22.97
CA PHE A 177 -9.42 23.00 -23.70
C PHE A 177 -10.48 22.15 -22.99
N ASP A 178 -10.90 22.53 -21.77
CA ASP A 178 -11.94 21.84 -20.97
C ASP A 178 -11.82 20.30 -21.01
N ILE A 179 -10.59 19.81 -20.81
CA ILE A 179 -10.28 18.38 -20.96
C ILE A 179 -10.90 17.61 -19.79
N SER A 180 -11.91 16.79 -20.08
CA SER A 180 -12.60 15.94 -19.12
C SER A 180 -12.03 14.52 -19.01
N GLU A 181 -11.04 14.18 -19.85
CA GLU A 181 -10.37 12.89 -19.81
C GLU A 181 -8.97 12.95 -19.16
N PHE A 182 -8.84 12.33 -17.98
CA PHE A 182 -7.60 12.39 -17.17
C PHE A 182 -6.33 11.99 -17.94
N PHE A 183 -6.41 10.90 -18.71
CA PHE A 183 -5.28 10.44 -19.52
C PHE A 183 -4.85 11.47 -20.58
N ILE A 184 -5.82 12.11 -21.24
CA ILE A 184 -5.56 13.13 -22.27
C ILE A 184 -4.93 14.38 -21.64
N LEU A 185 -5.44 14.80 -20.48
CA LEU A 185 -4.92 15.95 -19.73
C LEU A 185 -3.46 15.74 -19.35
N VAL A 186 -3.15 14.61 -18.72
CA VAL A 186 -1.79 14.21 -18.35
C VAL A 186 -0.86 14.17 -19.56
N LYS A 187 -1.30 13.51 -20.65
CA LYS A 187 -0.49 13.38 -21.87
C LYS A 187 -0.12 14.75 -22.45
N ARG A 188 -1.07 15.68 -22.50
CA ARG A 188 -0.81 17.05 -22.99
C ARG A 188 0.08 17.83 -22.03
N ALA A 189 -0.15 17.73 -20.72
CA ALA A 189 0.69 18.38 -19.71
C ALA A 189 2.16 17.96 -19.81
N ARG A 190 2.43 16.65 -19.91
CA ARG A 190 3.79 16.10 -20.09
C ARG A 190 4.44 16.61 -21.39
N ARG A 191 3.68 16.68 -22.49
CA ARG A 191 4.19 17.20 -23.77
C ARG A 191 4.62 18.66 -23.66
N ILE A 192 3.75 19.51 -23.12
CA ILE A 192 4.03 20.95 -22.96
C ILE A 192 5.23 21.15 -22.00
N GLU A 193 5.29 20.41 -20.89
CA GLU A 193 6.42 20.47 -19.97
C GLU A 193 7.75 20.14 -20.67
N ASN A 194 7.78 19.12 -21.53
CA ASN A 194 8.97 18.76 -22.29
C ASN A 194 9.38 19.85 -23.28
N GLU A 195 8.42 20.45 -23.99
CA GLU A 195 8.66 21.56 -24.92
C GLU A 195 9.23 22.78 -24.19
N LEU A 196 8.66 23.16 -23.03
CA LEU A 196 9.15 24.26 -22.21
C LEU A 196 10.56 24.01 -21.63
N ASN A 197 10.84 22.78 -21.21
CA ASN A 197 12.18 22.43 -20.74
C ASN A 197 13.19 22.49 -21.88
N PHE A 198 12.84 22.00 -23.08
CA PHE A 198 13.72 22.07 -24.25
C PHE A 198 14.05 23.52 -24.65
N SER A 199 13.05 24.42 -24.62
CA SER A 199 13.27 25.84 -24.89
C SER A 199 14.18 26.52 -23.86
N LYS A 200 14.25 26.05 -22.60
CA LYS A 200 15.17 26.61 -21.60
C LYS A 200 16.63 26.22 -21.86
N TYR A 201 16.89 25.00 -22.31
CA TYR A 201 18.25 24.51 -22.57
C TYR A 201 18.83 24.94 -23.93
N SER A 202 18.01 25.52 -24.81
CA SER A 202 18.45 25.95 -26.15
C SER A 202 19.04 27.37 -26.19
N TRP A 203 19.05 28.10 -25.07
CA TRP A 203 19.57 29.48 -24.95
C TRP A 203 20.53 29.69 -23.77
N GLU A 204 21.02 28.60 -23.17
CA GLU A 204 22.17 28.57 -22.23
C GLU A 204 23.39 27.99 -22.95
#